data_AF-A0AAD3TRN7-F1
#
_entry.id   AF-A0AAD3TRN7-F1
#
_cell.length_a   1.000
_cell.length_b   1.000
_cell.length_c   1.000
_cell.angle_alpha   90.00
_cell.angle_beta   90.00
_cell.angle_gamma   90.00
#
_symmetry.space_group_name_H-M   'P 1'
#
loop_
_entity.id
_entity.type
_entity.pdbx_description
1 polymer ?
#
loop_
_entity_poly.entity_id
_entity_poly.type
_entity_poly.pdbx_seq_one_letter_code
_entity_poly.pdbx_strand_id
1 'polypeptide(L)'
;MLRPPLPQRTASSSSGHRTPDGLVLPPLLAEITVFVVPAKVDMAQAVSQIEALGGERVLRPEDARIVVTALRGRPRLERVLGSAVDTVPILRAEFIGDSYVLAQVAGDIPPPLPRWDDYRVSLRRRTASIELVSGPTTPRATTPTKQPSTPTSKRPLSPLSPVTPSKRPKTTSPETPRTDGAEPGTDATPDSPETKPSLDEDVAPYPPDIRFRTIPRMAVQRPSPLTCPNQDIIDAIKPIYLEREYDELAQLNTNVLSYRRSIAIIKSVPRRIKSGDEARKLVDVGAKVANRIDEYLHTGRIAEAEEIKASPRFQALRLFSSVWSVGHSTAAELWRAGCRDLEDVRLYFSRTDAAPPLEDDGDGWGYDRSAAREERARSRRRKEGKMTREEVVAAWLDLKDELDTPIPRDEVVEIGDIVAEHLGALAPGCNQAVTGGYRRGKETTSDVDVVFRPQKGEETGALLGALRRRLTRFGIITHVLQLSERETGTPLHHGGANFDNLDKAFVILRLPGKGRFHRRVDLICAPPARYAAAVLSWSGSMMFERDLRRWAEDRGYKFRAGLIEIATNREVNLDSERKILRFLELRYVPPELRNADG
;
A
#
# COMPACT_ATOMS: atom_id res chain seq x y z
N MET A 1 -11.46 -26.57 16.32
CA MET A 1 -11.73 -27.55 17.42
C MET A 1 -12.64 -26.89 18.45
N LEU A 2 -13.47 -27.64 19.18
CA LEU A 2 -14.38 -27.11 20.21
C LEU A 2 -13.64 -26.83 21.53
N ARG A 3 -13.89 -25.69 22.19
CA ARG A 3 -13.51 -25.36 23.59
C ARG A 3 -14.38 -24.18 24.15
N PRO A 4 -14.30 -23.80 25.45
CA PRO A 4 -15.49 -23.59 26.29
C PRO A 4 -16.01 -22.13 26.39
N PRO A 5 -17.24 -21.93 26.92
CA PRO A 5 -17.89 -20.62 26.98
C PRO A 5 -17.48 -19.72 28.17
N LEU A 6 -17.35 -18.41 27.89
CA LEU A 6 -17.80 -17.22 28.66
C LEU A 6 -17.34 -17.02 30.14
N PRO A 7 -17.12 -15.76 30.60
CA PRO A 7 -18.24 -14.87 30.95
C PRO A 7 -18.17 -13.40 30.48
N GLN A 8 -19.37 -12.87 30.20
CA GLN A 8 -19.89 -11.49 30.32
C GLN A 8 -19.20 -10.26 29.67
N ARG A 9 -20.05 -9.26 29.35
CA ARG A 9 -19.73 -8.00 28.64
C ARG A 9 -19.54 -6.82 29.59
N THR A 10 -18.56 -5.96 29.30
CA THR A 10 -18.57 -4.54 29.70
C THR A 10 -17.97 -3.65 28.61
N ALA A 11 -18.82 -3.11 27.73
CA ALA A 11 -18.54 -1.96 26.86
C ALA A 11 -19.89 -1.38 26.38
N SER A 12 -20.01 -0.05 26.30
CA SER A 12 -21.28 0.64 26.08
C SER A 12 -21.34 1.45 24.77
N SER A 13 -22.56 1.67 24.29
CA SER A 13 -22.96 2.65 23.27
C SER A 13 -22.19 2.67 21.92
N SER A 14 -22.28 1.56 21.18
CA SER A 14 -22.71 1.68 19.77
C SER A 14 -24.24 1.72 19.72
N SER A 15 -24.81 2.52 18.80
CA SER A 15 -26.27 2.67 18.63
C SER A 15 -26.85 1.56 17.75
N GLY A 16 -26.63 0.30 18.15
CA GLY A 16 -27.24 -0.84 17.49
C GLY A 16 -28.76 -0.78 17.61
N HIS A 17 -29.47 -0.84 16.47
CA HIS A 17 -30.91 -1.02 16.48
C HIS A 17 -31.22 -2.38 17.12
N ARG A 18 -32.03 -2.37 18.18
CA ARG A 18 -32.49 -3.60 18.82
C ARG A 18 -33.62 -4.18 17.97
N THR A 19 -33.64 -5.50 17.82
CA THR A 19 -34.87 -6.19 17.39
C THR A 19 -35.99 -5.97 18.42
N PRO A 20 -37.27 -6.25 18.10
CA PRO A 20 -38.36 -6.22 19.09
C PRO A 20 -38.04 -7.05 20.35
N ASP A 21 -37.28 -8.14 20.20
CA ASP A 21 -36.86 -9.05 21.27
C ASP A 21 -35.61 -8.56 22.04
N GLY A 22 -35.12 -7.36 21.75
CA GLY A 22 -33.96 -6.75 22.42
C GLY A 22 -32.59 -7.21 21.94
N LEU A 23 -32.52 -8.14 20.98
CA LEU A 23 -31.27 -8.63 20.39
C LEU A 23 -30.58 -7.50 19.61
N VAL A 24 -29.25 -7.41 19.70
CA VAL A 24 -28.45 -6.48 18.90
C VAL A 24 -27.77 -7.27 17.79
N LEU A 25 -28.21 -7.05 16.55
CA LEU A 25 -27.67 -7.73 15.37
C LEU A 25 -26.30 -7.17 14.96
N PRO A 26 -25.42 -7.99 14.35
CA PRO A 26 -24.28 -7.46 13.61
C PRO A 26 -24.76 -6.59 12.44
N PRO A 27 -24.11 -5.44 12.15
CA PRO A 27 -24.62 -4.49 11.17
C PRO A 27 -24.22 -4.90 9.74
N LEU A 28 -24.72 -6.04 9.26
CA LEU A 28 -24.26 -6.67 8.02
C LEU A 28 -24.42 -5.78 6.78
N LEU A 29 -25.40 -4.85 6.76
CA LEU A 29 -25.61 -3.89 5.68
C LEU A 29 -24.95 -2.51 5.92
N ALA A 30 -24.06 -2.38 6.91
CA ALA A 30 -23.32 -1.14 7.15
C ALA A 30 -22.61 -0.61 5.88
N GLU A 31 -22.84 0.67 5.59
CA GLU A 31 -22.35 1.39 4.39
C GLU A 31 -22.93 0.89 3.05
N ILE A 32 -24.07 0.18 3.08
CA ILE A 32 -24.83 -0.23 1.88
C ILE A 32 -26.15 0.55 1.84
N THR A 33 -26.31 1.42 0.84
CA THR A 33 -27.58 2.07 0.52
C THR A 33 -28.45 1.17 -0.36
N VAL A 34 -29.74 1.08 -0.03
CA VAL A 34 -30.68 0.12 -0.62
C VAL A 34 -31.91 0.83 -1.16
N PHE A 35 -32.23 0.64 -2.45
CA PHE A 35 -33.52 1.03 -3.01
C PHE A 35 -34.44 -0.19 -3.09
N VAL A 36 -35.58 -0.12 -2.39
CA VAL A 36 -36.58 -1.20 -2.39
C VAL A 36 -37.66 -0.90 -3.44
N VAL A 37 -37.80 -1.76 -4.44
CA VAL A 37 -38.90 -1.68 -5.42
C VAL A 37 -40.19 -2.17 -4.73
N PRO A 38 -41.21 -1.31 -4.50
CA PRO A 38 -42.35 -1.67 -3.62
C PRO A 38 -43.27 -2.77 -4.19
N ALA A 39 -43.23 -3.00 -5.50
CA ALA A 39 -44.13 -3.92 -6.17
C ALA A 39 -43.87 -5.39 -5.76
N LYS A 40 -44.77 -5.94 -4.95
CA LYS A 40 -44.73 -7.28 -4.34
C LYS A 40 -43.64 -7.48 -3.26
N VAL A 41 -43.27 -6.41 -2.55
CA VAL A 41 -42.39 -6.47 -1.38
C VAL A 41 -43.14 -5.89 -0.18
N ASP A 42 -43.04 -6.52 0.99
CA ASP A 42 -43.48 -5.89 2.24
C ASP A 42 -42.50 -4.76 2.57
N MET A 43 -42.94 -3.52 2.35
CA MET A 43 -42.13 -2.33 2.57
C MET A 43 -41.84 -2.06 4.04
N ALA A 44 -42.71 -2.47 4.97
CA ALA A 44 -42.49 -2.25 6.40
C ALA A 44 -41.46 -3.24 6.93
N GLN A 45 -41.60 -4.52 6.58
CA GLN A 45 -40.63 -5.56 6.93
C GLN A 45 -39.26 -5.28 6.29
N ALA A 46 -39.20 -4.98 4.99
CA ALA A 46 -37.93 -4.75 4.30
C ALA A 46 -37.17 -3.53 4.86
N VAL A 47 -37.87 -2.43 5.17
CA VAL A 47 -37.25 -1.25 5.83
C VAL A 47 -36.70 -1.61 7.19
N SER A 48 -37.52 -2.23 8.05
CA SER A 48 -37.09 -2.62 9.40
C SER A 48 -35.89 -3.58 9.40
N GLN A 49 -35.83 -4.51 8.44
CA GLN A 49 -34.69 -5.42 8.28
C GLN A 49 -33.43 -4.70 7.78
N ILE A 50 -33.56 -3.75 6.84
CA ILE A 50 -32.43 -2.93 6.36
C ILE A 50 -31.83 -2.12 7.51
N GLU A 51 -32.67 -1.42 8.27
CA GLU A 51 -32.27 -0.56 9.40
C GLU A 51 -31.69 -1.39 10.56
N ALA A 52 -32.28 -2.53 10.90
CA ALA A 52 -31.77 -3.44 11.92
C ALA A 52 -30.41 -4.07 11.55
N LEU A 53 -30.16 -4.30 10.25
CA LEU A 53 -28.84 -4.67 9.72
C LEU A 53 -27.90 -3.47 9.51
N GLY A 54 -28.31 -2.26 9.89
CA GLY A 54 -27.51 -1.05 9.79
C GLY A 54 -27.28 -0.51 8.37
N GLY A 55 -28.03 -0.99 7.38
CA GLY A 55 -28.10 -0.37 6.06
C GLY A 55 -28.99 0.87 6.06
N GLU A 56 -29.02 1.57 4.94
CA GLU A 56 -29.85 2.77 4.74
C GLU A 56 -30.79 2.57 3.55
N ARG A 57 -32.08 2.85 3.72
CA ARG A 57 -33.01 2.92 2.58
C ARG A 57 -32.93 4.30 1.93
N VAL A 58 -32.60 4.34 0.66
CA VAL A 58 -32.68 5.55 -0.18
C VAL A 58 -34.01 5.65 -0.92
N LEU A 59 -34.39 6.87 -1.30
CA LEU A 59 -35.66 7.17 -1.98
C LEU A 59 -35.57 7.14 -3.51
N ARG A 60 -34.36 7.12 -4.08
CA ARG A 60 -34.12 7.11 -5.53
C ARG A 60 -33.20 5.96 -5.92
N PRO A 61 -33.40 5.29 -7.09
CA PRO A 61 -32.53 4.23 -7.55
C PRO A 61 -31.06 4.64 -7.72
N GLU A 62 -30.81 5.88 -8.17
CA GLU A 62 -29.45 6.38 -8.44
C GLU A 62 -28.60 6.64 -7.18
N ASP A 63 -29.23 6.79 -6.01
CA ASP A 63 -28.53 6.92 -4.71
C ASP A 63 -28.16 5.55 -4.11
N ALA A 64 -28.61 4.46 -4.75
CA ALA A 64 -28.56 3.11 -4.18
C ALA A 64 -27.32 2.34 -4.62
N ARG A 65 -26.64 1.72 -3.66
CA ARG A 65 -25.56 0.76 -3.91
C ARG A 65 -26.09 -0.60 -4.38
N ILE A 66 -27.31 -0.96 -3.96
CA ILE A 66 -28.10 -2.09 -4.49
C ILE A 66 -29.59 -1.74 -4.63
N VAL A 67 -30.24 -2.30 -5.65
CA VAL A 67 -31.71 -2.35 -5.77
C VAL A 67 -32.18 -3.73 -5.32
N VAL A 68 -33.22 -3.81 -4.50
CA VAL A 68 -33.87 -5.08 -4.13
C VAL A 68 -35.32 -5.14 -4.63
N THR A 69 -35.74 -6.29 -5.17
CA THR A 69 -37.05 -6.41 -5.84
C THR A 69 -37.62 -7.82 -5.87
N ALA A 70 -38.95 -7.92 -5.81
CA ALA A 70 -39.70 -9.14 -6.15
C ALA A 70 -40.16 -9.19 -7.62
N LEU A 71 -39.88 -8.14 -8.41
CA LEU A 71 -40.21 -8.11 -9.84
C LEU A 71 -39.23 -8.94 -10.67
N ARG A 72 -39.75 -9.57 -11.72
CA ARG A 72 -38.98 -10.31 -12.73
C ARG A 72 -39.25 -9.74 -14.12
N GLY A 73 -38.21 -9.69 -14.95
CA GLY A 73 -38.26 -9.25 -16.34
C GLY A 73 -37.93 -7.76 -16.53
N ARG A 74 -36.94 -7.49 -17.39
CA ARG A 74 -36.39 -6.17 -17.65
C ARG A 74 -37.44 -5.07 -17.95
N PRO A 75 -38.48 -5.29 -18.79
CA PRO A 75 -39.47 -4.24 -19.10
C PRO A 75 -40.36 -3.78 -17.93
N ARG A 76 -40.39 -4.53 -16.82
CA ARG A 76 -41.07 -4.10 -15.58
C ARG A 76 -40.14 -3.26 -14.69
N LEU A 77 -38.85 -3.56 -14.71
CA LEU A 77 -37.83 -2.86 -13.94
C LEU A 77 -37.45 -1.53 -14.59
N GLU A 78 -37.34 -1.49 -15.93
CA GLU A 78 -37.14 -0.25 -16.72
C GLU A 78 -38.19 0.83 -16.40
N ARG A 79 -39.44 0.45 -16.13
CA ARG A 79 -40.54 1.37 -15.77
C ARG A 79 -40.44 1.98 -14.36
N VAL A 80 -39.61 1.42 -13.49
CA VAL A 80 -39.46 1.85 -12.08
C VAL A 80 -38.07 2.44 -11.83
N LEU A 81 -37.06 1.91 -12.49
CA LEU A 81 -35.64 2.26 -12.30
C LEU A 81 -35.09 3.18 -13.40
N GLY A 82 -35.80 3.32 -14.53
CA GLY A 82 -35.29 4.07 -15.68
C GLY A 82 -33.93 3.52 -16.15
N SER A 83 -32.95 4.41 -16.28
CA SER A 83 -31.56 4.08 -16.62
C SER A 83 -30.81 3.31 -15.52
N ALA A 84 -31.23 3.40 -14.25
CA ALA A 84 -30.56 2.72 -13.14
C ALA A 84 -30.62 1.19 -13.26
N VAL A 85 -31.51 0.66 -14.12
CA VAL A 85 -31.61 -0.77 -14.44
C VAL A 85 -30.33 -1.37 -15.05
N ASP A 86 -29.46 -0.53 -15.64
CA ASP A 86 -28.19 -0.93 -16.25
C ASP A 86 -26.95 -0.47 -15.46
N THR A 87 -27.11 0.42 -14.47
CA THR A 87 -25.99 0.96 -13.67
C THR A 87 -25.94 0.45 -12.23
N VAL A 88 -27.09 0.09 -11.64
CA VAL A 88 -27.17 -0.36 -10.23
C VAL A 88 -27.42 -1.88 -10.15
N PRO A 89 -26.70 -2.63 -9.32
CA PRO A 89 -26.95 -4.06 -9.10
C PRO A 89 -28.38 -4.33 -8.60
N ILE A 90 -29.15 -5.12 -9.34
CA ILE A 90 -30.50 -5.55 -8.96
C ILE A 90 -30.46 -6.95 -8.37
N LEU A 91 -30.85 -7.07 -7.11
CA LEU A 91 -30.95 -8.31 -6.35
C LEU A 91 -32.42 -8.69 -6.10
N ARG A 92 -32.69 -9.99 -5.93
CA ARG A 92 -33.99 -10.47 -5.48
C ARG A 92 -34.24 -10.04 -4.02
N ALA A 93 -35.50 -9.77 -3.67
CA ALA A 93 -35.88 -9.30 -2.33
C ALA A 93 -35.49 -10.26 -1.19
N GLU A 94 -35.35 -11.57 -1.45
CA GLU A 94 -34.95 -12.54 -0.42
C GLU A 94 -33.56 -12.25 0.18
N PHE A 95 -32.69 -11.52 -0.53
CA PHE A 95 -31.37 -11.11 -0.04
C PHE A 95 -31.40 -10.41 1.33
N ILE A 96 -32.41 -9.56 1.57
CA ILE A 96 -32.54 -8.82 2.84
C ILE A 96 -33.02 -9.75 3.96
N GLY A 97 -34.01 -10.60 3.67
CA GLY A 97 -34.54 -11.57 4.63
C GLY A 97 -33.51 -12.63 5.04
N ASP A 98 -32.79 -13.18 4.07
CA ASP A 98 -31.74 -14.18 4.32
C ASP A 98 -30.55 -13.57 5.09
N SER A 99 -30.17 -12.32 4.77
CA SER A 99 -29.17 -11.58 5.56
C SER A 99 -29.64 -11.30 6.99
N TYR A 100 -30.94 -11.06 7.19
CA TYR A 100 -31.52 -10.81 8.51
C TYR A 100 -31.54 -12.08 9.38
N VAL A 101 -31.98 -13.21 8.82
CA VAL A 101 -31.93 -14.52 9.49
C VAL A 101 -30.48 -14.92 9.82
N LEU A 102 -29.55 -14.69 8.89
CA LEU A 102 -28.12 -14.95 9.09
C LEU A 102 -27.54 -14.11 10.24
N ALA A 103 -27.97 -12.85 10.39
CA ALA A 103 -27.57 -12.00 11.51
C ALA A 103 -28.16 -12.44 12.86
N GLN A 104 -29.37 -13.03 12.88
CA GLN A 104 -30.00 -13.54 14.10
C GLN A 104 -29.28 -14.76 14.70
N VAL A 105 -28.62 -15.57 13.88
CA VAL A 105 -27.85 -16.75 14.30
C VAL A 105 -26.34 -16.48 14.48
N ALA A 106 -25.92 -15.22 14.41
CA ALA A 106 -24.53 -14.81 14.57
C ALA A 106 -24.02 -15.03 16.01
N GLY A 107 -22.81 -15.57 16.14
CA GLY A 107 -22.08 -15.66 17.41
C GLY A 107 -21.25 -14.39 17.70
N ASP A 108 -20.20 -14.54 18.51
CA ASP A 108 -19.23 -13.47 18.79
C ASP A 108 -18.46 -12.98 17.53
N ILE A 109 -18.48 -13.78 16.45
CA ILE A 109 -17.93 -13.43 15.14
C ILE A 109 -19.12 -13.23 14.17
N PRO A 110 -19.31 -12.02 13.61
CA PRO A 110 -20.31 -11.77 12.56
C PRO A 110 -20.06 -12.65 11.32
N PRO A 111 -21.11 -13.22 10.71
CA PRO A 111 -20.98 -13.95 9.45
C PRO A 111 -20.85 -13.02 8.24
N PRO A 112 -20.23 -13.47 7.13
CA PRO A 112 -20.22 -12.76 5.86
C PRO A 112 -21.65 -12.50 5.34
N LEU A 113 -21.83 -11.42 4.57
CA LEU A 113 -23.06 -11.25 3.78
C LEU A 113 -23.22 -12.38 2.74
N PRO A 114 -24.47 -12.78 2.43
CA PRO A 114 -24.74 -13.64 1.28
C PRO A 114 -24.16 -13.06 -0.02
N ARG A 115 -23.67 -13.90 -0.93
CA ARG A 115 -23.04 -13.42 -2.17
C ARG A 115 -24.10 -12.80 -3.09
N TRP A 116 -23.88 -11.55 -3.50
CA TRP A 116 -24.84 -10.81 -4.33
C TRP A 116 -25.23 -11.55 -5.63
N ASP A 117 -24.30 -12.30 -6.24
CA ASP A 117 -24.54 -13.02 -7.48
C ASP A 117 -25.63 -14.10 -7.36
N ASP A 118 -25.74 -14.76 -6.21
CA ASP A 118 -26.76 -15.78 -5.94
C ASP A 118 -28.18 -15.17 -5.92
N TYR A 119 -28.26 -13.86 -5.70
CA TYR A 119 -29.49 -13.06 -5.69
C TYR A 119 -29.64 -12.17 -6.93
N ARG A 120 -28.68 -12.15 -7.87
CA ARG A 120 -28.69 -11.21 -9.00
C ARG A 120 -29.84 -11.50 -9.96
N VAL A 121 -30.69 -10.49 -10.22
CA VAL A 121 -31.83 -10.62 -11.13
C VAL A 121 -31.34 -10.70 -12.58
N SER A 122 -31.53 -11.86 -13.21
CA SER A 122 -31.10 -12.11 -14.59
C SER A 122 -31.88 -11.29 -15.62
N LEU A 123 -31.35 -10.12 -15.98
CA LEU A 123 -31.82 -9.32 -17.10
C LEU A 123 -31.30 -9.89 -18.42
N ARG A 124 -32.11 -10.69 -19.13
CA ARG A 124 -31.81 -11.02 -20.55
C ARG A 124 -31.72 -9.71 -21.33
N ARG A 125 -30.54 -9.43 -21.91
CA ARG A 125 -30.41 -8.40 -22.95
C ARG A 125 -31.36 -8.74 -24.10
N ARG A 126 -31.85 -7.72 -24.81
CA ARG A 126 -32.37 -7.94 -26.17
C ARG A 126 -31.22 -8.54 -26.96
N THR A 127 -31.41 -9.74 -27.52
CA THR A 127 -30.53 -10.22 -28.59
C THR A 127 -30.61 -9.21 -29.71
N ALA A 128 -29.49 -8.56 -30.03
CA ALA A 128 -29.34 -7.95 -31.33
C ALA A 128 -29.56 -9.05 -32.37
N SER A 129 -30.36 -8.79 -33.38
CA SER A 129 -30.66 -9.76 -34.43
C SER A 129 -29.36 -10.19 -35.09
N ILE A 130 -28.96 -11.45 -34.92
CA ILE A 130 -27.85 -12.02 -35.68
C ILE A 130 -28.42 -12.27 -37.08
N GLU A 131 -28.14 -11.36 -38.02
CA GLU A 131 -28.33 -11.66 -39.43
C GLU A 131 -27.39 -12.82 -39.80
N LEU A 132 -27.97 -13.90 -40.31
CA LEU A 132 -27.24 -15.08 -40.75
C LEU A 132 -26.48 -14.75 -42.03
N VAL A 133 -25.20 -14.41 -41.87
CA VAL A 133 -24.24 -14.27 -42.99
C VAL A 133 -24.25 -15.57 -43.79
N SER A 134 -24.84 -15.51 -44.98
CA SER A 134 -24.86 -16.63 -45.92
C SER A 134 -23.47 -16.80 -46.53
N GLY A 135 -22.99 -18.04 -46.62
CA GLY A 135 -21.65 -18.36 -47.09
C GLY A 135 -21.41 -18.01 -48.57
N PRO A 136 -20.15 -17.77 -48.98
CA PRO A 136 -19.84 -17.30 -50.34
C PRO A 136 -19.84 -18.42 -51.38
N THR A 137 -20.85 -18.44 -52.25
CA THR A 137 -20.79 -19.15 -53.54
C THR A 137 -20.25 -18.24 -54.65
N THR A 138 -19.07 -18.56 -55.16
CA THR A 138 -18.58 -18.17 -56.50
C THR A 138 -19.06 -19.21 -57.53
N PRO A 139 -18.99 -18.99 -58.88
CA PRO A 139 -18.12 -18.05 -59.59
C PRO A 139 -18.71 -17.31 -60.83
N ARG A 140 -17.82 -16.56 -61.51
CA ARG A 140 -17.68 -16.45 -63.00
C ARG A 140 -18.28 -15.23 -63.76
N ALA A 141 -17.42 -14.21 -63.89
CA ALA A 141 -16.93 -13.62 -65.15
C ALA A 141 -17.69 -12.52 -65.96
N THR A 142 -16.86 -11.55 -66.41
CA THR A 142 -16.80 -10.86 -67.73
C THR A 142 -17.72 -9.66 -68.12
N THR A 143 -17.05 -8.49 -68.24
CA THR A 143 -17.12 -7.47 -69.35
C THR A 143 -18.33 -6.51 -69.49
N PRO A 144 -18.21 -5.36 -70.19
CA PRO A 144 -17.07 -4.39 -70.20
C PRO A 144 -17.46 -2.88 -70.28
N THR A 145 -16.46 -1.98 -70.20
CA THR A 145 -16.46 -0.54 -70.63
C THR A 145 -17.37 0.46 -69.85
N LYS A 146 -17.12 1.79 -69.84
CA LYS A 146 -16.30 2.67 -70.71
C LYS A 146 -15.63 3.83 -69.94
N GLN A 147 -14.54 4.37 -70.48
CA GLN A 147 -13.80 5.60 -70.05
C GLN A 147 -14.38 6.87 -70.73
N PRO A 148 -13.91 8.14 -70.49
CA PRO A 148 -12.62 8.64 -69.99
C PRO A 148 -12.75 9.50 -68.69
N SER A 149 -11.88 10.44 -68.24
CA SER A 149 -10.67 11.09 -68.79
C SER A 149 -9.64 11.58 -67.73
N THR A 150 -8.53 12.17 -68.21
CA THR A 150 -7.39 12.83 -67.51
C THR A 150 -7.29 14.32 -67.97
N PRO A 151 -6.35 15.23 -67.56
CA PRO A 151 -4.98 14.97 -67.04
C PRO A 151 -4.29 15.98 -66.07
N THR A 152 -3.02 15.65 -65.73
CA THR A 152 -1.87 16.52 -65.32
C THR A 152 -1.91 17.23 -63.92
N SER A 153 -0.93 17.11 -62.99
CA SER A 153 0.57 17.27 -63.00
C SER A 153 0.98 18.65 -62.41
N LYS A 154 2.05 18.89 -61.61
CA LYS A 154 3.39 18.25 -61.43
C LYS A 154 4.03 18.56 -60.04
N ARG A 155 5.18 17.94 -59.71
CA ARG A 155 6.11 18.26 -58.57
C ARG A 155 7.34 19.06 -59.09
N PRO A 156 8.04 19.91 -58.29
CA PRO A 156 9.32 19.57 -57.59
C PRO A 156 9.44 20.21 -56.16
N LEU A 157 10.20 19.74 -55.15
CA LEU A 157 11.67 19.66 -54.87
C LEU A 157 12.40 20.96 -54.39
N SER A 158 13.44 20.76 -53.55
CA SER A 158 14.13 21.69 -52.60
C SER A 158 15.13 22.71 -53.23
N PRO A 159 15.74 23.69 -52.48
CA PRO A 159 17.00 23.42 -51.73
C PRO A 159 17.43 24.35 -50.52
N LEU A 160 18.32 23.81 -49.65
CA LEU A 160 19.52 24.35 -48.94
C LEU A 160 19.56 25.68 -48.07
N SER A 161 20.65 25.80 -47.28
CA SER A 161 20.92 26.74 -46.14
C SER A 161 21.93 27.89 -46.46
N PRO A 162 22.28 28.83 -45.53
CA PRO A 162 23.55 28.69 -44.75
C PRO A 162 23.75 29.49 -43.40
N VAL A 163 24.81 29.13 -42.62
CA VAL A 163 25.78 30.01 -41.83
C VAL A 163 25.30 30.92 -40.64
N THR A 164 25.91 31.00 -39.43
CA THR A 164 26.61 29.99 -38.56
C THR A 164 26.62 30.26 -37.00
N PRO A 165 27.39 31.20 -36.35
CA PRO A 165 27.98 30.89 -35.01
C PRO A 165 28.06 31.99 -33.88
N SER A 166 28.24 31.60 -32.60
CA SER A 166 28.98 32.40 -31.55
C SER A 166 29.47 31.68 -30.28
N LYS A 167 30.79 31.79 -30.05
CA LYS A 167 31.59 31.95 -28.79
C LYS A 167 31.35 31.13 -27.50
N ARG A 168 32.46 30.50 -27.04
CA ARG A 168 32.77 30.10 -25.64
C ARG A 168 33.15 31.32 -24.77
N PRO A 169 33.26 31.14 -23.43
CA PRO A 169 34.59 31.27 -22.79
C PRO A 169 35.18 29.96 -22.26
N LYS A 170 36.48 29.98 -21.91
CA LYS A 170 37.15 28.97 -21.06
C LYS A 170 37.42 29.58 -19.69
N THR A 171 37.42 28.77 -18.64
CA THR A 171 38.24 28.97 -17.44
C THR A 171 39.05 27.69 -17.20
N THR A 172 40.15 27.77 -16.45
CA THR A 172 41.23 26.78 -16.48
C THR A 172 41.87 26.52 -15.12
N SER A 173 42.44 25.31 -15.00
CA SER A 173 43.56 24.92 -14.11
C SER A 173 43.23 24.49 -12.67
N PRO A 174 44.09 23.69 -12.01
CA PRO A 174 45.21 22.89 -12.55
C PRO A 174 45.12 21.38 -12.27
N GLU A 175 45.84 20.57 -13.05
CA GLU A 175 46.24 19.21 -12.65
C GLU A 175 47.50 19.24 -11.77
N THR A 176 47.66 18.21 -10.92
CA THR A 176 48.95 17.81 -10.35
C THR A 176 49.11 16.28 -10.51
N PRO A 177 50.34 15.76 -10.63
CA PRO A 177 50.57 14.55 -11.41
C PRO A 177 50.36 13.24 -10.65
N ARG A 178 50.08 12.19 -11.42
CA ARG A 178 50.21 10.79 -10.96
C ARG A 178 51.67 10.37 -11.01
N THR A 179 52.08 9.52 -10.09
CA THR A 179 53.32 8.73 -10.18
C THR A 179 52.96 7.31 -10.60
N ASP A 180 53.64 6.80 -11.63
CA ASP A 180 53.44 5.43 -12.09
C ASP A 180 54.20 4.44 -11.21
N GLY A 181 53.54 3.33 -10.88
CA GLY A 181 54.11 2.19 -10.16
C GLY A 181 53.47 0.92 -10.70
N ALA A 182 54.13 0.29 -11.68
CA ALA A 182 53.61 -0.87 -12.39
C ALA A 182 54.28 -2.16 -11.91
N GLU A 183 53.47 -3.15 -11.50
CA GLU A 183 53.86 -4.56 -11.47
C GLU A 183 52.83 -5.42 -12.23
N PRO A 184 53.27 -6.45 -12.99
CA PRO A 184 52.39 -7.22 -13.86
C PRO A 184 51.76 -8.43 -13.16
N GLY A 185 50.47 -8.33 -12.81
CA GLY A 185 49.65 -9.48 -12.40
C GLY A 185 48.93 -10.11 -13.59
N THR A 186 49.38 -11.27 -14.06
CA THR A 186 48.78 -11.97 -15.22
C THR A 186 47.60 -12.85 -14.82
N ASP A 187 46.38 -12.39 -15.11
CA ASP A 187 45.29 -13.30 -15.50
C ASP A 187 44.32 -12.57 -16.44
N ALA A 188 44.26 -13.02 -17.69
CA ALA A 188 43.55 -12.38 -18.78
C ALA A 188 43.05 -13.41 -19.80
N THR A 189 42.34 -14.43 -19.32
CA THR A 189 41.45 -15.20 -20.21
C THR A 189 40.47 -14.23 -20.89
N PRO A 190 40.35 -14.24 -22.23
CA PRO A 190 39.42 -13.34 -22.90
C PRO A 190 37.98 -13.69 -22.50
N ASP A 191 37.18 -12.68 -22.15
CA ASP A 191 35.74 -12.86 -21.90
C ASP A 191 35.09 -13.45 -23.16
N SER A 192 34.62 -14.70 -23.07
CA SER A 192 33.59 -15.21 -23.96
C SER A 192 32.38 -14.26 -23.89
N PRO A 193 31.67 -14.01 -25.00
CA PRO A 193 30.59 -13.03 -25.01
C PRO A 193 29.43 -13.49 -24.09
N GLU A 194 29.41 -12.95 -22.86
CA GLU A 194 28.32 -13.12 -21.91
C GLU A 194 27.02 -12.65 -22.58
N THR A 195 26.22 -13.63 -23.02
CA THR A 195 24.94 -13.36 -23.68
C THR A 195 24.02 -12.72 -22.65
N LYS A 196 23.70 -11.43 -22.85
CA LYS A 196 22.86 -10.68 -21.91
C LYS A 196 21.50 -11.40 -21.77
N PRO A 197 21.05 -11.73 -20.54
CA PRO A 197 19.81 -12.45 -20.32
C PRO A 197 18.61 -11.67 -20.85
N SER A 198 17.60 -12.39 -21.34
CA SER A 198 16.44 -11.77 -21.98
C SER A 198 15.63 -10.90 -21.03
N LEU A 199 14.99 -9.83 -21.54
CA LEU A 199 13.99 -9.06 -20.77
C LEU A 199 12.72 -9.87 -20.45
N ASP A 200 12.53 -11.02 -21.11
CA ASP A 200 11.45 -11.97 -20.82
C ASP A 200 11.82 -13.03 -19.77
N GLU A 201 13.07 -13.06 -19.29
CA GLU A 201 13.49 -13.89 -18.16
C GLU A 201 13.30 -13.15 -16.83
N ASP A 202 12.95 -13.92 -15.80
CA ASP A 202 12.92 -13.42 -14.42
C ASP A 202 14.33 -13.31 -13.83
N VAL A 203 14.50 -12.41 -12.86
CA VAL A 203 15.73 -12.33 -12.06
C VAL A 203 15.73 -13.47 -11.05
N ALA A 204 16.44 -14.56 -11.40
CA ALA A 204 16.73 -15.67 -10.51
C ALA A 204 17.89 -15.37 -9.52
N PRO A 205 18.08 -16.16 -8.45
CA PRO A 205 19.28 -16.14 -7.61
C PRO A 205 20.57 -16.35 -8.42
N TYR A 206 21.68 -15.75 -7.97
CA TYR A 206 22.98 -15.89 -8.63
C TYR A 206 23.68 -17.22 -8.29
N PRO A 207 24.50 -17.77 -9.20
CA PRO A 207 25.30 -18.96 -8.91
C PRO A 207 26.47 -18.64 -7.96
N PRO A 208 26.96 -19.59 -7.14
CA PRO A 208 27.92 -19.32 -6.06
C PRO A 208 29.28 -18.73 -6.48
N ASP A 209 29.65 -18.92 -7.74
CA ASP A 209 30.91 -18.53 -8.39
C ASP A 209 30.88 -17.12 -9.02
N ILE A 210 29.74 -16.42 -8.98
CA ILE A 210 29.56 -15.12 -9.63
C ILE A 210 30.69 -14.11 -9.33
N ARG A 211 31.22 -13.50 -10.39
CA ARG A 211 32.22 -12.43 -10.31
C ARG A 211 31.61 -11.21 -9.61
N PHE A 212 32.07 -10.87 -8.41
CA PHE A 212 31.48 -9.76 -7.62
C PHE A 212 31.41 -8.42 -8.38
N ARG A 213 32.34 -8.18 -9.32
CA ARG A 213 32.36 -6.99 -10.19
C ARG A 213 31.21 -6.92 -11.20
N THR A 214 30.54 -8.02 -11.53
CA THR A 214 29.38 -8.04 -12.46
C THR A 214 28.03 -7.89 -11.74
N ILE A 215 27.99 -7.92 -10.41
CA ILE A 215 26.76 -7.68 -9.64
C ILE A 215 26.36 -6.20 -9.81
N PRO A 216 25.18 -5.89 -10.41
CA PRO A 216 24.81 -4.54 -10.79
C PRO A 216 24.47 -3.67 -9.59
N ARG A 217 24.73 -2.37 -9.73
CA ARG A 217 24.64 -1.38 -8.64
C ARG A 217 23.24 -1.23 -8.05
N MET A 218 22.19 -1.36 -8.85
CA MET A 218 20.83 -1.02 -8.44
C MET A 218 20.02 -2.25 -8.08
N ALA A 219 19.26 -2.17 -6.98
CA ALA A 219 18.50 -3.30 -6.42
C ALA A 219 17.47 -3.87 -7.41
N VAL A 220 16.93 -3.04 -8.31
CA VAL A 220 15.99 -3.46 -9.36
C VAL A 220 16.59 -4.36 -10.45
N GLN A 221 17.91 -4.59 -10.46
CA GLN A 221 18.60 -5.39 -11.48
C GLN A 221 19.13 -6.73 -10.94
N ARG A 222 18.96 -7.05 -9.65
CA ARG A 222 19.59 -8.20 -8.98
C ARG A 222 18.65 -8.89 -7.98
N PRO A 223 18.85 -10.18 -7.68
CA PRO A 223 18.15 -10.84 -6.59
C PRO A 223 18.65 -10.31 -5.24
N SER A 224 17.73 -9.92 -4.37
CA SER A 224 17.99 -9.69 -2.94
C SER A 224 17.08 -10.62 -2.13
N PRO A 225 17.53 -11.84 -1.79
CA PRO A 225 16.75 -12.81 -1.03
C PRO A 225 16.45 -12.30 0.40
N LEU A 226 15.44 -12.89 1.02
CA LEU A 226 15.05 -12.60 2.41
C LEU A 226 16.25 -12.71 3.36
N THR A 227 16.87 -13.89 3.38
CA THR A 227 18.06 -14.24 4.16
C THR A 227 19.22 -14.52 3.19
N CYS A 228 20.46 -14.20 3.57
CA CYS A 228 21.65 -14.43 2.76
C CYS A 228 22.81 -15.04 3.58
N PRO A 229 23.84 -15.63 2.95
CA PRO A 229 25.01 -16.21 3.66
C PRO A 229 25.90 -15.21 4.43
N ASN A 230 25.54 -13.92 4.39
CA ASN A 230 26.27 -12.80 5.00
C ASN A 230 25.33 -11.97 5.91
N GLN A 231 24.20 -12.53 6.35
CA GLN A 231 23.19 -11.80 7.12
C GLN A 231 23.70 -11.37 8.50
N ASP A 232 24.51 -12.22 9.15
CA ASP A 232 25.22 -11.93 10.40
C ASP A 232 26.21 -10.76 10.28
N ILE A 233 26.95 -10.69 9.17
CA ILE A 233 27.83 -9.55 8.83
C ILE A 233 27.01 -8.27 8.69
N ILE A 234 25.84 -8.35 8.04
CA ILE A 234 24.91 -7.21 7.88
C ILE A 234 24.35 -6.77 9.24
N ASP A 235 23.88 -7.72 10.05
CA ASP A 235 23.27 -7.45 11.35
C ASP A 235 24.29 -6.88 12.35
N ALA A 236 25.57 -7.26 12.26
CA ALA A 236 26.65 -6.66 13.04
C ALA A 236 26.96 -5.21 12.61
N ILE A 237 26.87 -4.90 11.32
CA ILE A 237 27.06 -3.53 10.78
C ILE A 237 25.82 -2.64 11.06
N LYS A 238 24.65 -3.25 11.25
CA LYS A 238 23.34 -2.58 11.32
C LYS A 238 23.22 -1.45 12.36
N PRO A 239 23.69 -1.58 13.62
CA PRO A 239 23.59 -0.51 14.61
C PRO A 239 24.28 0.78 14.16
N ILE A 240 25.40 0.66 13.42
CA ILE A 240 26.25 1.78 13.02
C ILE A 240 25.55 2.75 12.07
N TYR A 241 24.71 2.25 11.16
CA TYR A 241 23.94 3.14 10.28
C TYR A 241 22.61 3.57 10.90
N LEU A 242 22.01 2.75 11.76
CA LEU A 242 20.78 3.11 12.49
C LEU A 242 21.00 4.26 13.49
N GLU A 243 22.14 4.30 14.18
CA GLU A 243 22.48 5.42 15.07
C GLU A 243 22.57 6.74 14.29
N ARG A 244 23.23 6.70 13.13
CA ARG A 244 23.41 7.82 12.21
C ARG A 244 22.11 8.24 11.50
N GLU A 245 21.00 7.54 11.68
CA GLU A 245 19.68 8.00 11.21
C GLU A 245 19.00 8.99 12.20
N TYR A 246 19.50 9.12 13.44
CA TYR A 246 19.00 10.08 14.44
C TYR A 246 19.73 11.43 14.49
N ASP A 247 20.79 11.62 13.70
CA ASP A 247 21.39 12.93 13.46
C ASP A 247 20.73 13.57 12.22
N GLU A 248 20.06 14.70 12.42
CA GLU A 248 19.34 15.45 11.38
C GLU A 248 20.27 15.92 10.25
N LEU A 249 21.55 16.23 10.55
CA LEU A 249 22.55 16.53 9.53
C LEU A 249 23.04 15.25 8.82
N ALA A 250 23.00 14.10 9.51
CA ALA A 250 23.36 12.81 8.93
C ALA A 250 22.26 12.19 8.05
N GLN A 251 20.98 12.53 8.24
CA GLN A 251 19.89 12.12 7.34
C GLN A 251 20.05 12.70 5.93
N LEU A 252 20.59 13.92 5.81
CA LEU A 252 20.95 14.56 4.54
C LEU A 252 22.29 14.04 3.96
N ASN A 253 23.00 13.18 4.70
CA ASN A 253 24.40 12.87 4.45
C ASN A 253 24.59 11.58 3.64
N THR A 254 25.61 11.60 2.78
CA THR A 254 26.04 10.48 1.94
C THR A 254 26.38 9.20 2.73
N ASN A 255 26.68 9.33 4.03
CA ASN A 255 27.12 8.25 4.91
C ASN A 255 26.07 7.12 5.09
N VAL A 256 24.87 7.44 5.61
CA VAL A 256 23.79 6.44 5.82
C VAL A 256 23.41 5.76 4.50
N LEU A 257 23.29 6.55 3.43
CA LEU A 257 23.00 6.08 2.08
C LEU A 257 24.06 5.08 1.56
N SER A 258 25.32 5.28 1.91
CA SER A 258 26.43 4.38 1.56
C SER A 258 26.30 3.03 2.26
N TYR A 259 26.10 3.01 3.59
CA TYR A 259 25.92 1.77 4.36
C TYR A 259 24.70 0.98 3.88
N ARG A 260 23.56 1.65 3.70
CA ARG A 260 22.35 1.02 3.14
C ARG A 260 22.62 0.39 1.76
N ARG A 261 23.40 1.05 0.88
CA ARG A 261 23.80 0.48 -0.43
C ARG A 261 24.75 -0.70 -0.31
N SER A 262 25.78 -0.62 0.55
CA SER A 262 26.71 -1.73 0.79
C SER A 262 25.97 -2.98 1.26
N ILE A 263 25.07 -2.85 2.24
CA ILE A 263 24.24 -3.94 2.74
C ILE A 263 23.35 -4.52 1.63
N ALA A 264 22.65 -3.66 0.87
CA ALA A 264 21.76 -4.09 -0.20
C ALA A 264 22.44 -4.83 -1.35
N ILE A 265 23.75 -4.66 -1.55
CA ILE A 265 24.53 -5.44 -2.54
C ILE A 265 25.17 -6.69 -1.91
N ILE A 266 25.55 -6.65 -0.63
CA ILE A 266 26.02 -7.82 0.13
C ILE A 266 24.92 -8.89 0.25
N LYS A 267 23.64 -8.51 0.43
CA LYS A 267 22.52 -9.47 0.43
C LYS A 267 22.39 -10.27 -0.86
N SER A 268 22.85 -9.72 -1.98
CA SER A 268 22.81 -10.38 -3.29
C SER A 268 23.98 -11.34 -3.52
N VAL A 269 24.94 -11.45 -2.59
CA VAL A 269 26.08 -12.36 -2.73
C VAL A 269 25.65 -13.79 -2.32
N PRO A 270 25.68 -14.78 -3.24
CA PRO A 270 25.13 -16.13 -3.01
C PRO A 270 26.01 -17.06 -2.16
N ARG A 271 27.09 -16.54 -1.58
CA ARG A 271 28.04 -17.30 -0.74
C ARG A 271 28.65 -16.40 0.34
N ARG A 272 29.38 -17.02 1.27
CA ARG A 272 30.15 -16.30 2.30
C ARG A 272 31.24 -15.41 1.65
N ILE A 273 31.32 -14.17 2.12
CA ILE A 273 32.42 -13.23 1.86
C ILE A 273 33.60 -13.61 2.76
N LYS A 274 34.82 -13.65 2.19
CA LYS A 274 36.03 -14.13 2.88
C LYS A 274 36.94 -13.03 3.45
N SER A 275 36.82 -11.80 2.97
CA SER A 275 37.52 -10.62 3.49
C SER A 275 36.87 -9.32 2.99
N GLY A 276 37.22 -8.19 3.60
CA GLY A 276 36.86 -6.86 3.14
C GLY A 276 37.44 -6.55 1.75
N ASP A 277 38.65 -7.03 1.44
CA ASP A 277 39.23 -6.94 0.08
C ASP A 277 38.51 -7.78 -0.97
N GLU A 278 37.85 -8.88 -0.57
CA GLU A 278 36.87 -9.53 -1.44
C GLU A 278 35.61 -8.67 -1.58
N ALA A 279 35.07 -8.15 -0.48
CA ALA A 279 33.87 -7.32 -0.47
C ALA A 279 34.02 -6.03 -1.32
N ARG A 280 35.19 -5.39 -1.32
CA ARG A 280 35.55 -4.22 -2.14
C ARG A 280 35.44 -4.44 -3.66
N LYS A 281 35.26 -5.69 -4.11
CA LYS A 281 34.97 -6.00 -5.52
C LYS A 281 33.52 -5.70 -5.90
N LEU A 282 32.64 -5.42 -4.92
CA LEU A 282 31.26 -4.95 -5.09
C LEU A 282 31.23 -3.42 -5.20
N VAL A 283 30.52 -2.90 -6.22
CA VAL A 283 30.55 -1.48 -6.64
C VAL A 283 30.18 -0.44 -5.56
N ASP A 284 29.40 -0.81 -4.54
CA ASP A 284 28.98 0.08 -3.44
C ASP A 284 29.60 -0.28 -2.06
N VAL A 285 30.64 -1.13 -2.02
CA VAL A 285 31.35 -1.46 -0.76
C VAL A 285 32.67 -0.68 -0.66
N GLY A 286 32.63 0.43 0.08
CA GLY A 286 33.81 1.25 0.38
C GLY A 286 34.68 0.71 1.52
N ALA A 287 35.91 1.21 1.63
CA ALA A 287 36.91 0.76 2.61
C ALA A 287 36.41 0.75 4.07
N LYS A 288 35.60 1.73 4.50
CA LYS A 288 35.02 1.73 5.86
C LYS A 288 34.16 0.48 6.15
N VAL A 289 33.38 0.02 5.17
CA VAL A 289 32.56 -1.20 5.32
C VAL A 289 33.44 -2.45 5.20
N ALA A 290 34.40 -2.45 4.29
CA ALA A 290 35.38 -3.53 4.15
C ALA A 290 36.13 -3.81 5.47
N ASN A 291 36.66 -2.78 6.12
CA ASN A 291 37.36 -2.93 7.40
C ASN A 291 36.45 -3.50 8.51
N ARG A 292 35.16 -3.12 8.54
CA ARG A 292 34.18 -3.69 9.47
C ARG A 292 33.82 -5.15 9.15
N ILE A 293 33.90 -5.57 7.88
CA ILE A 293 33.78 -6.98 7.48
C ILE A 293 34.99 -7.78 7.98
N ASP A 294 36.22 -7.30 7.80
CA ASP A 294 37.42 -7.98 8.31
C ASP A 294 37.46 -8.05 9.85
N GLU A 295 37.08 -6.97 10.55
CA GLU A 295 36.92 -6.95 12.01
C GLU A 295 35.91 -8.00 12.49
N TYR A 296 34.75 -8.10 11.82
CA TYR A 296 33.74 -9.10 12.15
C TYR A 296 34.19 -10.53 11.84
N LEU A 297 34.84 -10.76 10.70
CA LEU A 297 35.37 -12.08 10.32
C LEU A 297 36.51 -12.54 11.25
N HIS A 298 37.26 -11.61 11.85
CA HIS A 298 38.32 -11.92 12.80
C HIS A 298 37.82 -12.11 14.25
N THR A 299 36.87 -11.29 14.71
CA THR A 299 36.46 -11.22 16.13
C THR A 299 35.05 -11.71 16.43
N GLY A 300 34.22 -11.91 15.42
CA GLY A 300 32.78 -12.20 15.55
C GLY A 300 31.93 -11.01 16.03
N ARG A 301 32.50 -9.80 16.11
CA ARG A 301 31.83 -8.56 16.59
C ARG A 301 32.35 -7.34 15.83
N ILE A 302 31.77 -6.17 16.10
CA ILE A 302 32.30 -4.86 15.68
C ILE A 302 32.25 -3.93 16.88
N ALA A 303 33.39 -3.35 17.29
CA ALA A 303 33.49 -2.58 18.53
C ALA A 303 32.53 -1.37 18.55
N GLU A 304 32.51 -0.59 17.47
CA GLU A 304 31.59 0.54 17.29
C GLU A 304 30.12 0.12 17.39
N ALA A 305 29.76 -1.10 16.95
CA ALA A 305 28.39 -1.60 17.02
C ALA A 305 28.01 -2.05 18.44
N GLU A 306 28.95 -2.60 19.22
CA GLU A 306 28.74 -2.90 20.65
C GLU A 306 28.61 -1.62 21.48
N GLU A 307 29.49 -0.63 21.26
CA GLU A 307 29.44 0.68 21.91
C GLU A 307 28.12 1.41 21.62
N ILE A 308 27.67 1.42 20.37
CA ILE A 308 26.37 1.99 19.97
C ILE A 308 25.21 1.25 20.64
N LYS A 309 25.22 -0.09 20.67
CA LYS A 309 24.18 -0.88 21.36
C LYS A 309 24.15 -0.64 22.87
N ALA A 310 25.30 -0.37 23.49
CA ALA A 310 25.41 -0.05 24.92
C ALA A 310 25.01 1.40 25.26
N SER A 311 24.98 2.31 24.29
CA SER A 311 24.67 3.74 24.49
C SER A 311 23.22 3.95 24.96
N PRO A 312 23.00 4.53 26.18
CA PRO A 312 21.64 4.83 26.66
C PRO A 312 20.89 5.80 25.75
N ARG A 313 21.61 6.71 25.07
CA ARG A 313 21.04 7.59 24.05
C ARG A 313 20.50 6.80 22.87
N PHE A 314 21.26 5.85 22.32
CA PHE A 314 20.78 5.05 21.19
C PHE A 314 19.61 4.15 21.60
N GLN A 315 19.65 3.54 22.79
CA GLN A 315 18.57 2.73 23.33
C GLN A 315 17.26 3.54 23.46
N ALA A 316 17.31 4.73 24.07
CA ALA A 316 16.15 5.60 24.20
C ALA A 316 15.64 6.12 22.84
N LEU A 317 16.53 6.53 21.93
CA LEU A 317 16.15 6.95 20.57
C LEU A 317 15.44 5.83 19.80
N ARG A 318 15.95 4.59 19.89
CA ARG A 318 15.30 3.39 19.34
C ARG A 318 13.94 3.16 19.96
N LEU A 319 13.83 3.24 21.29
CA LEU A 319 12.59 3.09 22.05
C LEU A 319 11.54 4.13 21.63
N PHE A 320 11.89 5.41 21.57
CA PHE A 320 10.98 6.48 21.13
C PHE A 320 10.51 6.25 19.69
N SER A 321 11.43 5.88 18.78
CA SER A 321 11.08 5.61 17.37
C SER A 321 10.24 4.35 17.13
N SER A 322 10.00 3.53 18.17
CA SER A 322 9.05 2.41 18.11
C SER A 322 7.60 2.84 18.42
N VAL A 323 7.38 4.12 18.74
CA VAL A 323 6.06 4.74 18.86
C VAL A 323 5.65 5.30 17.51
N TRP A 324 4.46 4.94 17.03
CA TRP A 324 3.96 5.44 15.74
C TRP A 324 3.81 6.98 15.76
N SER A 325 4.09 7.63 14.63
CA SER A 325 4.32 9.09 14.44
C SER A 325 5.61 9.68 15.06
N VAL A 326 6.39 8.93 15.84
CA VAL A 326 7.69 9.38 16.36
C VAL A 326 8.80 8.97 15.41
N GLY A 327 9.01 9.79 14.36
CA GLY A 327 10.16 9.62 13.46
C GLY A 327 11.50 9.94 14.14
N HIS A 328 12.61 9.55 13.51
CA HIS A 328 13.98 9.78 14.00
C HIS A 328 14.23 11.19 14.54
N SER A 329 13.75 12.23 13.85
CA SER A 329 13.94 13.64 14.24
C SER A 329 13.14 14.01 15.50
N THR A 330 11.89 13.52 15.64
CA THR A 330 11.13 13.68 16.89
C THR A 330 11.73 12.85 18.03
N ALA A 331 12.28 11.67 17.76
CA ALA A 331 13.03 10.92 18.78
C ALA A 331 14.26 11.72 19.28
N ALA A 332 14.99 12.37 18.37
CA ALA A 332 16.10 13.27 18.72
C ALA A 332 15.63 14.50 19.52
N GLU A 333 14.50 15.10 19.15
CA GLU A 333 13.82 16.19 19.85
C GLU A 333 13.40 15.80 21.27
N LEU A 334 12.70 14.67 21.45
CA LEU A 334 12.28 14.14 22.76
C LEU A 334 13.49 13.93 23.68
N TRP A 335 14.58 13.36 23.16
CA TRP A 335 15.83 13.22 23.94
C TRP A 335 16.42 14.58 24.37
N ARG A 336 16.40 15.60 23.51
CA ARG A 336 16.82 16.97 23.84
C ARG A 336 15.90 17.61 24.90
N ALA A 337 14.59 17.38 24.79
CA ALA A 337 13.57 17.88 25.71
C ALA A 337 13.64 17.23 27.12
N GLY A 338 14.39 16.14 27.27
CA GLY A 338 14.70 15.50 28.54
C GLY A 338 14.28 14.05 28.65
N CYS A 339 13.43 13.55 27.75
CA CYS A 339 12.85 12.21 27.82
C CYS A 339 13.92 11.12 27.81
N ARG A 340 13.74 10.09 28.64
CA ARG A 340 14.60 8.90 28.75
C ARG A 340 13.83 7.60 28.54
N ASP A 341 12.56 7.54 28.93
CA ASP A 341 11.67 6.39 28.73
C ASP A 341 10.35 6.77 28.01
N LEU A 342 9.40 5.83 27.93
CA LEU A 342 8.12 6.03 27.25
C LEU A 342 7.10 6.82 28.08
N GLU A 343 7.23 6.88 29.41
CA GLU A 343 6.34 7.68 30.25
C GLU A 343 6.73 9.16 30.18
N ASP A 344 8.03 9.48 30.09
CA ASP A 344 8.48 10.81 29.70
C ASP A 344 7.89 11.26 28.36
N VAL A 345 7.81 10.35 27.37
CA VAL A 345 7.20 10.64 26.06
C VAL A 345 5.69 10.83 26.19
N ARG A 346 5.00 9.99 26.99
CA ARG A 346 3.57 10.15 27.30
C ARG A 346 3.28 11.52 27.91
N LEU A 347 4.07 11.91 28.91
CA LEU A 347 3.99 13.19 29.61
C LEU A 347 4.40 14.38 28.73
N TYR A 348 5.29 14.21 27.76
CA TYR A 348 5.63 15.25 26.79
C TYR A 348 4.41 15.57 25.91
N PHE A 349 3.81 14.56 25.27
CA PHE A 349 2.65 14.75 24.39
C PHE A 349 1.36 15.14 25.15
N SER A 350 1.25 14.84 26.45
CA SER A 350 0.14 15.33 27.29
C SER A 350 0.34 16.74 27.86
N ARG A 351 1.54 17.34 27.71
CA ARG A 351 1.84 18.72 28.14
C ARG A 351 1.79 19.74 27.01
N THR A 352 1.73 19.27 25.76
CA THR A 352 1.43 20.12 24.59
C THR A 352 -0.04 20.54 24.50
N ASP A 353 -0.89 20.09 25.44
CA ASP A 353 -2.19 20.68 25.70
C ASP A 353 -2.03 22.15 26.16
N ALA A 354 -2.14 23.07 25.20
CA ALA A 354 -2.56 24.44 25.49
C ALA A 354 -4.00 24.37 26.01
N ALA A 355 -4.15 24.30 27.34
CA ALA A 355 -5.44 24.26 27.99
C ALA A 355 -6.33 25.40 27.46
N PRO A 356 -7.64 25.14 27.22
CA PRO A 356 -8.56 26.23 26.96
C PRO A 356 -8.52 27.22 28.13
N PRO A 357 -8.73 28.54 27.89
CA PRO A 357 -8.81 29.51 28.98
C PRO A 357 -9.77 29.03 30.06
N LEU A 358 -9.39 29.21 31.32
CA LEU A 358 -10.28 29.02 32.45
C LEU A 358 -11.32 30.15 32.43
N GLU A 359 -12.42 29.92 31.73
CA GLU A 359 -13.66 30.68 31.93
C GLU A 359 -14.22 30.29 33.29
N ASP A 360 -14.35 31.28 34.17
CA ASP A 360 -14.68 31.13 35.60
C ASP A 360 -16.20 30.93 35.79
N ASP A 361 -16.71 29.80 35.31
CA ASP A 361 -18.10 29.34 35.50
C ASP A 361 -18.32 28.92 36.97
N GLY A 362 -18.49 29.91 37.85
CA GLY A 362 -18.53 29.75 39.29
C GLY A 362 -19.84 29.20 39.88
N ASP A 363 -20.16 27.91 39.68
CA ASP A 363 -21.17 27.20 40.48
C ASP A 363 -20.69 25.84 41.04
N GLY A 364 -20.26 25.85 42.32
CA GLY A 364 -19.51 24.78 42.99
C GLY A 364 -20.23 23.46 43.33
N TRP A 365 -21.00 22.89 42.41
CA TRP A 365 -21.59 21.53 42.51
C TRP A 365 -21.41 20.72 41.21
N GLY A 366 -20.32 20.97 40.48
CA GLY A 366 -20.02 20.34 39.19
C GLY A 366 -19.59 18.87 39.28
N TYR A 367 -20.52 17.93 39.10
CA TYR A 367 -20.18 16.60 38.59
C TYR A 367 -19.64 16.74 37.15
N ASP A 368 -18.59 15.99 36.80
CA ASP A 368 -17.75 16.29 35.63
C ASP A 368 -18.45 16.09 34.27
N ARG A 369 -19.17 17.13 33.86
CA ARG A 369 -19.78 17.27 32.54
C ARG A 369 -18.76 17.74 31.48
N SER A 370 -17.55 18.15 31.88
CA SER A 370 -16.52 18.66 30.97
C SER A 370 -15.72 17.50 30.35
N ALA A 371 -15.06 16.65 31.14
CA ALA A 371 -14.38 15.47 30.61
C ALA A 371 -15.36 14.47 29.99
N ALA A 372 -16.60 14.37 30.51
CA ALA A 372 -17.65 13.57 29.87
C ALA A 372 -18.11 14.13 28.51
N ARG A 373 -17.96 15.44 28.25
CA ARG A 373 -18.19 16.08 26.95
C ARG A 373 -16.96 15.91 26.05
N GLU A 374 -15.76 16.08 26.58
CA GLU A 374 -14.52 15.95 25.81
C GLU A 374 -14.22 14.50 25.42
N GLU A 375 -14.49 13.50 26.27
CA GLU A 375 -14.39 12.09 25.87
C GLU A 375 -15.42 11.72 24.80
N ARG A 376 -16.60 12.37 24.79
CA ARG A 376 -17.56 12.23 23.67
C ARG A 376 -17.04 12.90 22.40
N ALA A 377 -16.32 14.01 22.50
CA ALA A 377 -15.67 14.68 21.36
C ALA A 377 -14.51 13.82 20.82
N ARG A 378 -13.61 13.36 21.69
CA ARG A 378 -12.54 12.39 21.42
C ARG A 378 -13.07 11.10 20.77
N SER A 379 -14.13 10.51 21.32
CA SER A 379 -14.78 9.32 20.73
C SER A 379 -15.35 9.59 19.34
N ARG A 380 -15.89 10.79 19.08
CA ARG A 380 -16.32 11.22 17.73
C ARG A 380 -15.12 11.41 16.80
N ARG A 381 -14.08 12.15 17.21
CA ARG A 381 -12.82 12.33 16.46
C ARG A 381 -12.22 10.98 16.06
N ARG A 382 -12.08 10.05 17.01
CA ARG A 382 -11.62 8.67 16.80
C ARG A 382 -12.46 7.92 15.75
N LYS A 383 -13.79 7.95 15.86
CA LYS A 383 -14.72 7.30 14.90
C LYS A 383 -14.72 7.95 13.51
N GLU A 384 -14.53 9.26 13.43
CA GLU A 384 -14.39 10.00 12.17
C GLU A 384 -13.00 9.86 11.54
N GLY A 385 -12.01 9.35 12.29
CA GLY A 385 -10.62 9.19 11.84
C GLY A 385 -9.77 10.47 11.93
N LYS A 386 -10.17 11.39 12.80
CA LYS A 386 -9.51 12.69 13.06
C LYS A 386 -8.76 12.66 14.40
N MET A 387 -8.05 11.58 14.69
CA MET A 387 -7.25 11.49 15.92
C MET A 387 -6.10 12.51 15.86
N THR A 388 -5.83 13.18 16.97
CA THR A 388 -4.65 14.07 17.06
C THR A 388 -3.37 13.23 17.22
N ARG A 389 -2.19 13.83 17.01
CA ARG A 389 -0.91 13.09 17.15
C ARG A 389 -0.73 12.55 18.57
N GLU A 390 -1.18 13.32 19.55
CA GLU A 390 -1.17 13.05 20.98
C GLU A 390 -2.13 11.90 21.32
N GLU A 391 -3.36 11.94 20.79
CA GLU A 391 -4.34 10.86 20.91
C GLU A 391 -3.85 9.53 20.30
N VAL A 392 -3.06 9.60 19.23
CA VAL A 392 -2.45 8.42 18.60
C VAL A 392 -1.24 7.91 19.39
N VAL A 393 -0.34 8.79 19.84
CA VAL A 393 0.81 8.41 20.67
C VAL A 393 0.31 7.72 21.95
N ALA A 394 -0.68 8.27 22.63
CA ALA A 394 -1.30 7.65 23.80
C ALA A 394 -1.87 6.26 23.47
N ALA A 395 -2.69 6.14 22.42
CA ALA A 395 -3.30 4.86 22.03
C ALA A 395 -2.28 3.81 21.55
N TRP A 396 -1.14 4.23 20.97
CA TRP A 396 -0.05 3.34 20.58
C TRP A 396 0.74 2.85 21.80
N LEU A 397 0.97 3.71 22.80
CA LEU A 397 1.58 3.33 24.07
C LEU A 397 0.68 2.38 24.86
N ASP A 398 -0.63 2.63 24.89
CA ASP A 398 -1.63 1.79 25.59
C ASP A 398 -1.76 0.38 25.00
N LEU A 399 -1.31 0.17 23.75
CA LEU A 399 -1.40 -1.09 23.01
C LEU A 399 -0.02 -1.68 22.64
N LYS A 400 1.07 -1.13 23.18
CA LYS A 400 2.41 -1.35 22.65
C LYS A 400 2.84 -2.83 22.63
N ASP A 401 2.56 -3.57 23.70
CA ASP A 401 2.95 -4.99 23.81
C ASP A 401 2.27 -5.87 22.74
N GLU A 402 1.03 -5.54 22.36
CA GLU A 402 0.28 -6.23 21.29
C GLU A 402 0.79 -5.86 19.87
N LEU A 403 1.27 -4.62 19.71
CA LEU A 403 1.76 -4.05 18.45
C LEU A 403 3.23 -4.41 18.16
N ASP A 404 4.07 -4.49 19.19
CA ASP A 404 5.47 -4.94 19.10
C ASP A 404 5.56 -6.47 18.87
N THR A 405 4.54 -7.23 19.28
CA THR A 405 4.47 -8.68 19.08
C THR A 405 4.39 -9.00 17.57
N PRO A 406 5.32 -9.77 16.98
CA PRO A 406 5.30 -10.04 15.54
C PRO A 406 4.01 -10.71 15.05
N ILE A 407 3.59 -10.38 13.83
CA ILE A 407 2.39 -10.93 13.17
C ILE A 407 2.81 -12.13 12.30
N PRO A 408 2.33 -13.37 12.56
CA PRO A 408 2.63 -14.54 11.75
C PRO A 408 1.82 -14.60 10.45
N ARG A 409 2.33 -15.33 9.44
CA ARG A 409 1.76 -15.33 8.07
C ARG A 409 0.28 -15.75 7.99
N ASP A 410 -0.20 -16.61 8.87
CA ASP A 410 -1.59 -17.05 8.94
C ASP A 410 -2.52 -15.94 9.45
N GLU A 411 -2.13 -15.21 10.50
CA GLU A 411 -2.85 -14.01 10.96
C GLU A 411 -2.85 -12.90 9.90
N VAL A 412 -1.74 -12.73 9.16
CA VAL A 412 -1.68 -11.80 8.02
C VAL A 412 -2.67 -12.18 6.90
N VAL A 413 -2.83 -13.48 6.62
CA VAL A 413 -3.85 -13.97 5.67
C VAL A 413 -5.26 -13.71 6.19
N GLU A 414 -5.54 -13.99 7.46
CA GLU A 414 -6.87 -13.77 8.07
C GLU A 414 -7.27 -12.28 8.06
N ILE A 415 -6.33 -11.37 8.34
CA ILE A 415 -6.54 -9.92 8.18
C ILE A 415 -6.84 -9.58 6.72
N GLY A 416 -6.09 -10.17 5.77
CA GLY A 416 -6.33 -10.02 4.35
C GLY A 416 -7.73 -10.49 3.93
N ASP A 417 -8.17 -11.65 4.40
CA ASP A 417 -9.46 -12.26 4.04
C ASP A 417 -10.65 -11.49 4.65
N ILE A 418 -10.54 -10.98 5.88
CA ILE A 418 -11.56 -10.09 6.47
C ILE A 418 -11.65 -8.76 5.71
N VAL A 419 -10.53 -8.18 5.27
CA VAL A 419 -10.57 -7.00 4.40
C VAL A 419 -11.17 -7.35 3.03
N ALA A 420 -10.90 -8.54 2.49
CA ALA A 420 -11.50 -9.02 1.24
C ALA A 420 -13.02 -9.21 1.36
N GLU A 421 -13.50 -9.75 2.48
CA GLU A 421 -14.93 -9.95 2.75
C GLU A 421 -15.66 -8.61 2.83
N HIS A 422 -15.14 -7.66 3.62
CA HIS A 422 -15.74 -6.34 3.76
C HIS A 422 -15.64 -5.51 2.47
N LEU A 423 -14.60 -5.70 1.64
CA LEU A 423 -14.53 -5.16 0.29
C LEU A 423 -15.54 -5.82 -0.64
N GLY A 424 -15.70 -7.14 -0.60
CA GLY A 424 -16.68 -7.88 -1.41
C GLY A 424 -18.13 -7.53 -1.08
N ALA A 425 -18.40 -7.23 0.19
CA ALA A 425 -19.68 -6.71 0.68
C ALA A 425 -19.99 -5.28 0.21
N LEU A 426 -18.99 -4.51 -0.23
CA LEU A 426 -19.16 -3.14 -0.72
C LEU A 426 -19.04 -3.10 -2.25
N ALA A 427 -17.93 -3.53 -2.81
CA ALA A 427 -17.63 -3.59 -4.24
C ALA A 427 -17.30 -5.04 -4.63
N PRO A 428 -18.30 -5.88 -4.96
CA PRO A 428 -18.06 -7.26 -5.38
C PRO A 428 -17.08 -7.33 -6.56
N GLY A 429 -16.08 -8.21 -6.50
CA GLY A 429 -15.03 -8.27 -7.53
C GLY A 429 -14.02 -7.11 -7.48
N CYS A 430 -14.01 -6.30 -6.42
CA CYS A 430 -12.84 -5.52 -6.02
C CYS A 430 -11.59 -6.42 -6.02
N ASN A 431 -10.47 -5.92 -6.54
CA ASN A 431 -9.20 -6.63 -6.44
C ASN A 431 -8.40 -6.04 -5.27
N GLN A 432 -7.92 -6.92 -4.40
CA GLN A 432 -6.95 -6.61 -3.36
C GLN A 432 -5.71 -7.50 -3.48
N ALA A 433 -4.62 -7.04 -2.89
CA ALA A 433 -3.41 -7.82 -2.64
C ALA A 433 -2.85 -7.42 -1.26
N VAL A 434 -2.50 -8.40 -0.44
CA VAL A 434 -1.61 -8.17 0.70
C VAL A 434 -0.19 -7.99 0.16
N THR A 435 0.49 -6.94 0.60
CA THR A 435 1.79 -6.49 0.07
C THR A 435 2.86 -6.53 1.16
N GLY A 436 3.60 -5.44 1.40
CA GLY A 436 4.50 -5.32 2.54
C GLY A 436 5.62 -6.38 2.63
N GLY A 437 6.06 -6.64 3.85
CA GLY A 437 7.00 -7.73 4.15
C GLY A 437 6.44 -9.12 3.87
N TYR A 438 5.12 -9.31 4.02
CA TYR A 438 4.44 -10.58 3.77
C TYR A 438 4.59 -11.04 2.32
N ARG A 439 4.36 -10.15 1.35
CA ARG A 439 4.50 -10.47 -0.08
C ARG A 439 5.95 -10.68 -0.51
N ARG A 440 6.93 -10.17 0.25
CA ARG A 440 8.35 -10.51 0.06
C ARG A 440 8.79 -11.78 0.81
N GLY A 441 7.85 -12.60 1.28
CA GLY A 441 8.13 -13.91 1.88
C GLY A 441 8.55 -13.91 3.35
N LYS A 442 8.46 -12.79 4.09
CA LYS A 442 8.77 -12.80 5.54
C LYS A 442 7.87 -13.79 6.29
N GLU A 443 8.45 -14.49 7.28
CA GLU A 443 7.73 -15.38 8.19
C GLU A 443 6.89 -14.60 9.22
N THR A 444 7.33 -13.40 9.60
CA THR A 444 6.57 -12.46 10.44
C THR A 444 6.69 -11.02 9.95
N THR A 445 5.69 -10.19 10.25
CA THR A 445 5.68 -8.75 9.96
C THR A 445 5.38 -7.91 11.20
N SER A 446 5.61 -6.61 11.10
CA SER A 446 5.22 -5.57 12.06
C SER A 446 3.80 -5.04 11.80
N ASP A 447 3.25 -5.39 10.65
CA ASP A 447 2.22 -4.66 9.94
C ASP A 447 1.60 -5.50 8.81
N VAL A 448 0.41 -5.11 8.36
CA VAL A 448 -0.25 -5.68 7.17
C VAL A 448 -0.65 -4.57 6.20
N ASP A 449 -0.01 -4.55 5.02
CA ASP A 449 -0.26 -3.54 4.00
C ASP A 449 -1.18 -4.10 2.89
N VAL A 450 -2.45 -3.68 2.87
CA VAL A 450 -3.48 -4.16 1.90
C VAL A 450 -3.73 -3.12 0.82
N VAL A 451 -3.28 -3.42 -0.41
CA VAL A 451 -3.54 -2.58 -1.59
C VAL A 451 -4.76 -3.11 -2.34
N PHE A 452 -5.77 -2.28 -2.50
CA PHE A 452 -6.99 -2.60 -3.24
C PHE A 452 -7.35 -1.53 -4.28
N ARG A 453 -8.33 -1.81 -5.15
CA ARG A 453 -8.85 -0.85 -6.14
C ARG A 453 -10.38 -0.90 -6.27
N PRO A 454 -11.06 0.24 -6.52
CA PRO A 454 -12.48 0.25 -6.81
C PRO A 454 -12.80 -0.36 -8.17
N GLN A 455 -14.08 -0.59 -8.45
CA GLN A 455 -14.53 -0.87 -9.81
C GLN A 455 -14.37 0.36 -10.73
N LYS A 456 -14.46 0.17 -12.05
CA LYS A 456 -14.39 1.26 -13.03
C LYS A 456 -15.60 2.20 -12.86
N GLY A 457 -15.35 3.40 -12.33
CA GLY A 457 -16.34 4.45 -12.15
C GLY A 457 -16.61 4.82 -10.69
N GLU A 458 -16.08 4.06 -9.74
CA GLU A 458 -16.15 4.37 -8.30
C GLU A 458 -14.88 5.11 -7.83
N GLU A 459 -15.04 6.10 -6.94
CA GLU A 459 -13.92 6.88 -6.41
C GLU A 459 -13.19 6.13 -5.27
N THR A 460 -11.85 6.26 -5.27
CA THR A 460 -10.97 5.57 -4.32
C THR A 460 -11.19 6.01 -2.88
N GLY A 461 -11.31 7.32 -2.63
CA GLY A 461 -11.60 7.88 -1.32
C GLY A 461 -12.98 7.44 -0.79
N ALA A 462 -13.99 7.38 -1.66
CA ALA A 462 -15.33 6.91 -1.30
C ALA A 462 -15.33 5.44 -0.86
N LEU A 463 -14.67 4.54 -1.62
CA LEU A 463 -14.57 3.13 -1.25
C LEU A 463 -13.73 2.92 0.03
N LEU A 464 -12.62 3.64 0.18
CA LEU A 464 -11.79 3.60 1.39
C LEU A 464 -12.58 4.07 2.63
N GLY A 465 -13.29 5.19 2.51
CA GLY A 465 -14.13 5.73 3.57
C GLY A 465 -15.26 4.77 3.97
N ALA A 466 -15.91 4.14 2.99
CA ALA A 466 -16.92 3.11 3.25
C ALA A 466 -16.32 1.87 3.91
N LEU A 467 -15.21 1.32 3.41
CA LEU A 467 -14.52 0.18 4.02
C LEU A 467 -14.14 0.46 5.48
N ARG A 468 -13.52 1.63 5.72
CA ARG A 468 -13.14 2.11 7.06
C ARG A 468 -14.35 2.19 7.99
N ARG A 469 -15.39 2.94 7.61
CA ARG A 469 -16.59 3.12 8.46
C ARG A 469 -17.29 1.79 8.71
N ARG A 470 -17.38 0.90 7.70
CA ARG A 470 -17.92 -0.46 7.86
C ARG A 470 -17.13 -1.27 8.90
N LEU A 471 -15.82 -1.36 8.77
CA LEU A 471 -14.96 -2.09 9.71
C LEU A 471 -14.98 -1.48 11.13
N THR A 472 -15.04 -0.15 11.26
CA THR A 472 -15.24 0.53 12.57
C THR A 472 -16.60 0.22 13.18
N ARG A 473 -17.67 0.15 12.37
CA ARG A 473 -19.03 -0.23 12.84
C ARG A 473 -19.14 -1.68 13.30
N PHE A 474 -18.30 -2.57 12.77
CA PHE A 474 -18.13 -3.94 13.26
C PHE A 474 -17.20 -4.03 14.49
N GLY A 475 -16.53 -2.95 14.90
CA GLY A 475 -15.54 -2.95 15.97
C GLY A 475 -14.20 -3.61 15.60
N ILE A 476 -13.97 -3.87 14.31
CA ILE A 476 -12.76 -4.49 13.77
C ILE A 476 -11.64 -3.44 13.68
N ILE A 477 -11.92 -2.25 13.15
CA ILE A 477 -11.03 -1.09 13.30
C ILE A 477 -11.32 -0.43 14.65
N THR A 478 -10.32 -0.38 15.53
CA THR A 478 -10.43 0.24 16.86
C THR A 478 -9.89 1.67 16.89
N HIS A 479 -8.82 1.95 16.14
CA HIS A 479 -8.20 3.27 16.02
C HIS A 479 -7.83 3.60 14.57
N VAL A 480 -7.81 4.88 14.23
CA VAL A 480 -7.39 5.39 12.92
C VAL A 480 -6.24 6.36 13.16
N LEU A 481 -5.03 5.90 12.82
CA LEU A 481 -3.76 6.57 13.09
C LEU A 481 -3.51 7.72 12.11
N GLN A 482 -3.85 7.49 10.83
CA GLN A 482 -3.72 8.48 9.77
C GLN A 482 -4.83 8.26 8.73
N LEU A 483 -5.35 9.38 8.22
CA LEU A 483 -6.03 9.43 6.92
C LEU A 483 -5.20 10.22 5.93
N SER A 484 -5.30 9.85 4.67
CA SER A 484 -4.77 10.61 3.55
C SER A 484 -5.71 10.39 2.37
N GLU A 485 -6.77 11.19 2.31
CA GLU A 485 -7.77 11.19 1.25
C GLU A 485 -7.39 12.32 0.26
N ARG A 486 -7.42 12.07 -1.05
CA ARG A 486 -7.12 13.09 -2.07
C ARG A 486 -8.36 13.95 -2.35
N GLU A 487 -8.13 15.24 -2.58
CA GLU A 487 -9.15 16.12 -3.16
C GLU A 487 -9.53 15.63 -4.57
N THR A 488 -10.82 15.34 -4.78
CA THR A 488 -11.34 14.87 -6.08
C THR A 488 -11.04 15.89 -7.18
N GLY A 489 -10.46 15.42 -8.29
CA GLY A 489 -10.03 16.25 -9.41
C GLY A 489 -8.57 16.73 -9.35
N THR A 490 -7.86 16.58 -8.21
CA THR A 490 -6.42 16.89 -8.18
C THR A 490 -5.62 15.91 -9.07
N PRO A 491 -4.73 16.41 -9.96
CA PRO A 491 -3.76 15.57 -10.64
C PRO A 491 -2.87 14.85 -9.62
N LEU A 492 -2.49 13.61 -9.88
CA LEU A 492 -1.74 12.78 -8.92
C LEU A 492 -0.24 13.14 -8.82
N HIS A 493 0.09 14.45 -8.85
CA HIS A 493 1.42 15.01 -9.14
C HIS A 493 1.72 16.34 -8.40
N HIS A 494 1.45 16.47 -7.09
CA HIS A 494 1.83 17.69 -6.35
C HIS A 494 2.29 17.52 -4.89
N GLY A 495 3.22 16.57 -4.65
CA GLY A 495 3.90 16.45 -3.36
C GLY A 495 5.33 15.96 -3.53
N GLY A 496 6.31 16.75 -3.06
CA GLY A 496 7.73 16.37 -3.12
C GLY A 496 8.09 15.25 -2.14
N ALA A 497 7.53 15.30 -0.93
CA ALA A 497 7.94 14.49 0.22
C ALA A 497 7.57 12.99 0.14
N ASN A 498 6.37 12.66 -0.32
CA ASN A 498 5.84 11.30 -0.20
C ASN A 498 6.11 10.45 -1.45
N PHE A 499 6.42 9.15 -1.26
CA PHE A 499 6.68 8.21 -2.36
C PHE A 499 5.43 7.90 -3.20
N ASP A 500 4.25 8.09 -2.62
CA ASP A 500 2.96 8.04 -3.29
C ASP A 500 2.02 9.12 -2.72
N ASN A 501 0.89 9.33 -3.40
CA ASN A 501 -0.19 10.20 -2.94
C ASN A 501 -1.57 9.51 -3.00
N LEU A 502 -1.61 8.18 -2.97
CA LEU A 502 -2.82 7.37 -3.00
C LEU A 502 -3.70 7.61 -1.76
N ASP A 503 -4.97 7.26 -1.89
CA ASP A 503 -5.95 7.32 -0.81
C ASP A 503 -5.64 6.22 0.23
N LYS A 504 -5.36 6.61 1.48
CA LYS A 504 -4.86 5.70 2.52
C LYS A 504 -5.51 5.92 3.88
N ALA A 505 -5.73 4.82 4.61
CA ALA A 505 -6.03 4.83 6.03
C ALA A 505 -5.07 3.89 6.77
N PHE A 506 -4.27 4.43 7.69
CA PHE A 506 -3.42 3.64 8.58
C PHE A 506 -4.17 3.44 9.89
N VAL A 507 -4.39 2.21 10.30
CA VAL A 507 -5.36 1.85 11.35
C VAL A 507 -4.80 0.80 12.31
N ILE A 508 -5.39 0.75 13.50
CA ILE A 508 -5.26 -0.43 14.38
C ILE A 508 -6.51 -1.27 14.17
N LEU A 509 -6.29 -2.50 13.73
CA LEU A 509 -7.31 -3.52 13.52
C LEU A 509 -7.18 -4.59 14.61
N ARG A 510 -8.29 -5.08 15.13
CA ARG A 510 -8.33 -6.30 15.95
C ARG A 510 -9.32 -7.27 15.34
N LEU A 511 -8.85 -8.49 15.08
CA LEU A 511 -9.68 -9.56 14.54
C LEU A 511 -10.81 -9.94 15.53
N PRO A 512 -12.00 -10.34 15.06
CA PRO A 512 -13.07 -10.84 15.91
C PRO A 512 -12.66 -12.06 16.76
N GLY A 513 -13.23 -12.17 17.96
CA GLY A 513 -12.96 -13.26 18.90
C GLY A 513 -12.17 -12.85 20.15
N LYS A 514 -12.06 -13.79 21.10
CA LYS A 514 -11.41 -13.56 22.41
C LYS A 514 -9.89 -13.75 22.31
N GLY A 515 -9.12 -12.82 22.87
CA GLY A 515 -7.65 -12.91 22.93
C GLY A 515 -6.94 -12.65 21.60
N ARG A 516 -7.58 -11.93 20.67
CA ARG A 516 -6.94 -11.46 19.42
C ARG A 516 -6.23 -10.14 19.70
N PHE A 517 -5.01 -9.99 19.17
CA PHE A 517 -4.21 -8.78 19.35
C PHE A 517 -4.61 -7.65 18.40
N HIS A 518 -4.34 -6.43 18.84
CA HIS A 518 -4.37 -5.22 18.04
C HIS A 518 -3.16 -5.18 17.10
N ARG A 519 -3.41 -5.10 15.79
CA ARG A 519 -2.40 -5.12 14.72
C ARG A 519 -2.43 -3.83 13.91
N ARG A 520 -1.26 -3.32 13.49
CA ARG A 520 -1.17 -2.18 12.56
C ARG A 520 -1.50 -2.66 11.14
N VAL A 521 -2.48 -2.02 10.50
CA VAL A 521 -2.91 -2.34 9.13
C VAL A 521 -2.96 -1.06 8.30
N ASP A 522 -2.37 -1.09 7.12
CA ASP A 522 -2.49 -0.01 6.15
C ASP A 522 -3.48 -0.43 5.05
N LEU A 523 -4.51 0.40 4.86
CA LEU A 523 -5.53 0.22 3.84
C LEU A 523 -5.27 1.23 2.72
N ILE A 524 -4.81 0.75 1.55
CA ILE A 524 -4.37 1.59 0.43
C ILE A 524 -5.30 1.39 -0.77
N CYS A 525 -6.07 2.42 -1.11
CA CYS A 525 -7.00 2.42 -2.23
C CYS A 525 -6.37 3.08 -3.47
N ALA A 526 -5.93 2.26 -4.43
CA ALA A 526 -5.27 2.72 -5.64
C ALA A 526 -6.26 2.89 -6.81
N PRO A 527 -6.14 3.96 -7.63
CA PRO A 527 -6.92 4.09 -8.86
C PRO A 527 -6.75 2.87 -9.77
N PRO A 528 -7.80 2.38 -10.47
CA PRO A 528 -7.74 1.10 -11.19
C PRO A 528 -6.62 0.97 -12.23
N ALA A 529 -6.15 2.09 -12.79
CA ALA A 529 -4.99 2.16 -13.69
C ALA A 529 -3.64 2.03 -12.94
N ARG A 530 -3.50 2.64 -11.76
CA ARG A 530 -2.27 2.63 -10.94
C ARG A 530 -2.09 1.36 -10.12
N TYR A 531 -3.13 0.55 -9.94
CA TYR A 531 -3.15 -0.61 -9.04
C TYR A 531 -1.90 -1.50 -9.08
N ALA A 532 -1.41 -1.90 -10.26
CA ALA A 532 -0.21 -2.74 -10.36
C ALA A 532 1.09 -2.00 -9.95
N ALA A 533 1.17 -0.69 -10.18
CA ALA A 533 2.28 0.15 -9.72
C ALA A 533 2.20 0.41 -8.21
N ALA A 534 0.99 0.51 -7.65
CA ALA A 534 0.77 0.58 -6.21
C ALA A 534 1.21 -0.72 -5.52
N VAL A 535 0.79 -1.88 -6.04
CA VAL A 535 1.26 -3.20 -5.55
C VAL A 535 2.78 -3.30 -5.65
N LEU A 536 3.41 -2.81 -6.74
CA LEU A 536 4.87 -2.80 -6.90
C LEU A 536 5.57 -1.95 -5.83
N SER A 537 5.12 -0.70 -5.61
CA SER A 537 5.68 0.19 -4.56
C SER A 537 5.47 -0.36 -3.15
N TRP A 538 4.24 -0.73 -2.80
CA TRP A 538 3.88 -1.17 -1.44
C TRP A 538 4.37 -2.58 -1.10
N SER A 539 4.82 -3.35 -2.09
CA SER A 539 5.59 -4.57 -1.83
C SER A 539 7.05 -4.29 -1.44
N GLY A 540 7.60 -3.11 -1.71
CA GLY A 540 8.97 -2.73 -1.34
C GLY A 540 10.07 -3.66 -1.91
N SER A 541 11.24 -3.77 -1.28
CA SER A 541 11.69 -3.08 -0.05
C SER A 541 12.03 -1.59 -0.30
N MET A 542 12.41 -0.82 0.74
CA MET A 542 12.73 0.61 0.60
C MET A 542 13.88 0.85 -0.39
N MET A 543 14.92 0.01 -0.34
CA MET A 543 16.07 0.07 -1.24
C MET A 543 15.70 -0.29 -2.69
N PHE A 544 14.80 -1.27 -2.88
CA PHE A 544 14.27 -1.64 -4.19
C PHE A 544 13.43 -0.51 -4.79
N GLU A 545 12.49 0.05 -4.01
CA GLU A 545 11.60 1.13 -4.46
C GLU A 545 12.37 2.42 -4.77
N ARG A 546 13.34 2.81 -3.93
CA ARG A 546 14.22 3.97 -4.19
C ARG A 546 14.99 3.82 -5.50
N ASP A 547 15.56 2.64 -5.76
CA ASP A 547 16.31 2.38 -6.98
C ASP A 547 15.38 2.29 -8.21
N LEU A 548 14.14 1.83 -8.05
CA LEU A 548 13.12 1.86 -9.11
C LEU A 548 12.75 3.29 -9.49
N ARG A 549 12.54 4.18 -8.52
CA ARG A 549 12.29 5.61 -8.79
C ARG A 549 13.43 6.23 -9.58
N ARG A 550 14.67 6.04 -9.11
CA ARG A 550 15.86 6.57 -9.79
C ARG A 550 16.00 6.01 -11.22
N TRP A 551 15.81 4.70 -11.41
CA TRP A 551 15.94 4.06 -12.72
C TRP A 551 14.91 4.56 -13.74
N ALA A 552 13.70 4.91 -13.27
CA ALA A 552 12.69 5.58 -14.06
C ALA A 552 13.07 7.05 -14.35
N GLU A 553 13.60 7.78 -13.36
CA GLU A 553 14.00 9.19 -13.49
C GLU A 553 15.16 9.35 -14.49
N ASP A 554 16.15 8.46 -14.42
CA ASP A 554 17.25 8.33 -15.39
C ASP A 554 16.75 7.99 -16.83
N ARG A 555 15.46 7.66 -17.01
CA ARG A 555 14.76 7.39 -18.29
C ARG A 555 13.68 8.42 -18.65
N GLY A 556 13.58 9.53 -17.90
CA GLY A 556 12.56 10.56 -18.17
C GLY A 556 11.17 10.24 -17.62
N TYR A 557 11.05 9.33 -16.65
CA TYR A 557 9.79 9.00 -15.98
C TYR A 557 9.88 9.21 -14.46
N LYS A 558 8.82 9.74 -13.82
CA LYS A 558 8.65 9.65 -12.37
C LYS A 558 7.91 8.36 -12.04
N PHE A 559 8.37 7.63 -11.04
CA PHE A 559 7.63 6.49 -10.46
C PHE A 559 7.20 6.83 -9.03
N ARG A 560 5.89 6.89 -8.76
CA ARG A 560 5.30 7.18 -7.44
C ARG A 560 3.97 6.43 -7.26
N ALA A 561 4.05 5.12 -6.99
CA ALA A 561 2.92 4.18 -7.06
C ALA A 561 2.10 4.29 -8.35
N GLY A 562 2.79 4.61 -9.46
CA GLY A 562 2.25 5.00 -10.76
C GLY A 562 3.41 5.50 -11.63
N LEU A 563 3.36 5.28 -12.94
CA LEU A 563 4.43 5.63 -13.87
C LEU A 563 4.03 6.85 -14.72
N ILE A 564 4.92 7.84 -14.83
CA ILE A 564 4.56 9.21 -15.20
C ILE A 564 5.63 9.80 -16.11
N GLU A 565 5.30 10.19 -17.34
CA GLU A 565 6.23 10.79 -18.31
C GLU A 565 6.58 12.23 -17.91
N ILE A 566 7.86 12.52 -17.63
CA ILE A 566 8.29 13.81 -17.05
C ILE A 566 8.02 15.00 -17.99
N ALA A 567 8.20 14.80 -19.30
CA ALA A 567 8.07 15.86 -20.30
C ALA A 567 6.61 16.30 -20.57
N THR A 568 5.64 15.43 -20.32
CA THR A 568 4.21 15.64 -20.66
C THR A 568 3.28 15.61 -19.44
N ASN A 569 3.80 15.15 -18.28
CA ASN A 569 3.04 14.80 -17.09
C ASN A 569 1.94 13.74 -17.31
N ARG A 570 2.06 12.93 -18.38
CA ARG A 570 1.11 11.87 -18.75
C ARG A 570 1.38 10.59 -17.96
N GLU A 571 0.33 9.96 -17.44
CA GLU A 571 0.47 8.65 -16.81
C GLU A 571 0.58 7.52 -17.85
N VAL A 572 1.55 6.62 -17.64
CA VAL A 572 1.88 5.46 -18.48
C VAL A 572 1.77 4.18 -17.62
N ASN A 573 0.67 4.06 -16.87
CA ASN A 573 0.45 2.88 -16.03
C ASN A 573 0.10 1.65 -16.87
N LEU A 574 0.55 0.49 -16.42
CA LEU A 574 0.36 -0.79 -17.07
C LEU A 574 -0.25 -1.79 -16.08
N ASP A 575 -1.01 -2.76 -16.58
CA ASP A 575 -1.88 -3.65 -15.78
C ASP A 575 -1.15 -4.64 -14.84
N SER A 576 0.18 -4.72 -14.90
CA SER A 576 0.96 -5.75 -14.21
C SER A 576 2.41 -5.29 -13.97
N GLU A 577 2.98 -5.71 -12.83
CA GLU A 577 4.37 -5.40 -12.44
C GLU A 577 5.38 -5.78 -13.55
N ARG A 578 5.15 -6.92 -14.22
CA ARG A 578 5.96 -7.42 -15.33
C ARG A 578 6.02 -6.42 -16.48
N LYS A 579 4.88 -5.84 -16.88
CA LYS A 579 4.83 -4.83 -17.96
C LYS A 579 5.45 -3.51 -17.52
N ILE A 580 5.29 -3.09 -16.26
CA ILE A 580 5.93 -1.89 -15.71
C ILE A 580 7.46 -2.01 -15.76
N LEU A 581 8.01 -3.12 -15.26
CA LEU A 581 9.46 -3.35 -15.29
C LEU A 581 9.98 -3.52 -16.73
N ARG A 582 9.29 -4.29 -17.59
CA ARG A 582 9.69 -4.45 -19.00
C ARG A 582 9.68 -3.13 -19.78
N PHE A 583 8.70 -2.26 -19.54
CA PHE A 583 8.63 -0.92 -20.13
C PHE A 583 9.82 -0.04 -19.70
N LEU A 584 10.29 -0.23 -18.46
CA LEU A 584 11.50 0.41 -17.94
C LEU A 584 12.80 -0.35 -18.32
N GLU A 585 12.78 -1.28 -19.27
CA GLU A 585 13.95 -2.09 -19.68
C GLU A 585 14.54 -2.96 -18.55
N LEU A 586 13.73 -3.35 -17.57
CA LEU A 586 14.09 -4.24 -16.46
C LEU A 586 13.49 -5.63 -16.64
N ARG A 587 14.29 -6.66 -16.34
CA ARG A 587 13.79 -8.02 -16.07
C ARG A 587 12.86 -8.00 -14.86
N TYR A 588 11.88 -8.90 -14.81
CA TYR A 588 11.00 -8.98 -13.66
C TYR A 588 11.74 -9.54 -12.44
N VAL A 589 11.71 -8.82 -11.32
CA VAL A 589 12.22 -9.30 -10.03
C VAL A 589 11.05 -9.87 -9.21
N PRO A 590 11.02 -11.18 -8.91
CA PRO A 590 10.02 -11.78 -8.01
C PRO A 590 10.02 -11.09 -6.64
N PRO A 591 8.85 -10.87 -5.99
CA PRO A 591 8.75 -10.15 -4.72
C PRO A 591 9.68 -10.65 -3.60
N GLU A 592 9.89 -11.95 -3.52
CA GLU A 592 10.74 -12.66 -2.56
C GLU A 592 12.23 -12.28 -2.70
N LEU A 593 12.60 -11.82 -3.90
CA LEU A 593 13.93 -11.36 -4.28
C LEU A 593 14.05 -9.82 -4.28
N ARG A 594 13.09 -9.10 -3.68
CA ARG A 594 13.13 -7.63 -3.48
C ARG A 594 13.54 -7.23 -2.06
N ASN A 595 14.06 -8.14 -1.25
CA ASN A 595 14.45 -7.90 0.15
C ASN A 595 15.82 -7.20 0.27
N ALA A 596 15.97 -6.08 -0.42
CA ALA A 596 17.21 -5.30 -0.51
C ALA A 596 17.51 -4.44 0.74
N ASP A 597 16.62 -4.43 1.73
CA ASP A 597 16.84 -3.76 3.01
C ASP A 597 17.63 -4.66 3.97
N GLY A 598 18.38 -4.03 4.88
CA GLY A 598 19.20 -4.67 5.91
C GLY A 598 18.39 -5.28 7.05
#